data_AF-A0A7S0F4E9-F1
#
_entry.id   AF-A0A7S0F4E9-F1
#
_cell.length_a   1.000
_cell.length_b   1.000
_cell.length_c   1.000
_cell.angle_alpha   90.00
_cell.angle_beta   90.00
_cell.angle_gamma   90.00
#
_symmetry.space_group_name_H-M   'P 1'
#
loop_
_entity.id
_entity.type
_entity.pdbx_description
1 polymer ?
#
loop_
_entity_poly.entity_id
_entity_poly.type
_entity_poly.pdbx_seq_one_letter_code
_entity_poly.pdbx_strand_id
1 'polypeptide(L)'
;TMSGAPADEFAVKRERITRALEVTLSSGSTTAEGVAEGVAAVRDALVGDEATAEGAAELKAQTAERASTLELVLRTFLESRLGESKRPGASLASVGVTALLDLALALSAAGVADHNACFCLLEDLFDTLVISEADQLWKLVEARAAALSPLLSDTPEKSTRAKLTLIRTCNELLRRLSKSKNTNFCGRILMLLSYVLPLSDRSGVNIKGISATSQLDVDETEDGVQDMEQDSGANGAGGAEAANGGE
;
A
#
# COMPACT_ATOMS: atom_id res chain seq x y z
N THR A 1 -48.95 1.74 -2.93
CA THR A 1 -48.43 1.38 -1.58
C THR A 1 -46.93 1.19 -1.70
N MET A 2 -46.20 1.73 -0.74
CA MET A 2 -44.87 2.32 -0.90
C MET A 2 -43.74 1.32 -1.21
N SER A 3 -43.08 1.52 -2.36
CA SER A 3 -41.75 1.00 -2.68
C SER A 3 -40.70 1.86 -1.99
N GLY A 4 -40.51 1.67 -0.68
CA GLY A 4 -39.47 2.34 0.13
C GLY A 4 -38.44 1.39 0.75
N ALA A 5 -38.53 0.09 0.49
CA ALA A 5 -37.84 -0.93 1.27
C ALA A 5 -36.34 -1.23 0.98
N PRO A 6 -35.75 -1.03 -0.23
CA PRO A 6 -34.41 -1.59 -0.49
C PRO A 6 -33.24 -0.78 0.10
N ALA A 7 -33.39 0.53 0.29
CA ALA A 7 -32.30 1.37 0.80
C ALA A 7 -32.09 1.21 2.32
N ASP A 8 -33.17 0.91 3.05
CA ASP A 8 -33.15 0.77 4.51
C ASP A 8 -32.52 -0.57 4.91
N GLU A 9 -32.83 -1.65 4.20
CA GLU A 9 -32.26 -2.98 4.44
C GLU A 9 -30.73 -3.01 4.24
N PHE A 10 -30.23 -2.41 3.16
CA PHE A 10 -28.79 -2.30 2.94
C PHE A 10 -28.10 -1.47 4.02
N ALA A 11 -28.72 -0.38 4.46
CA ALA A 11 -28.18 0.46 5.53
C ALA A 11 -28.09 -0.31 6.86
N VAL A 12 -29.14 -1.06 7.22
CA VAL A 12 -29.16 -1.94 8.41
C VAL A 12 -28.09 -3.03 8.32
N LYS A 13 -27.95 -3.68 7.15
CA LYS A 13 -26.92 -4.70 6.91
C LYS A 13 -25.51 -4.13 7.08
N ARG A 14 -25.22 -2.97 6.49
CA ARG A 14 -23.93 -2.29 6.67
C ARG A 14 -23.67 -1.94 8.13
N GLU A 15 -24.64 -1.36 8.83
CA GLU A 15 -24.51 -0.98 10.24
C GLU A 15 -24.19 -2.19 11.12
N ARG A 16 -24.87 -3.31 10.88
CA ARG A 16 -24.62 -4.57 11.59
C ARG A 16 -23.18 -5.07 11.38
N ILE A 17 -22.69 -5.05 10.14
CA ILE A 17 -21.32 -5.47 9.81
C ILE A 17 -20.30 -4.50 10.44
N THR A 18 -20.53 -3.19 10.32
CA THR A 18 -19.67 -2.16 10.94
C THR A 18 -19.55 -2.38 12.44
N ARG A 19 -20.67 -2.62 13.13
CA ARG A 19 -20.67 -2.91 14.57
C ARG A 19 -19.88 -4.17 14.91
N ALA A 20 -19.99 -5.23 14.10
CA ALA A 20 -19.21 -6.45 14.29
C ALA A 20 -17.70 -6.19 14.13
N LEU A 21 -17.30 -5.35 13.16
CA LEU A 21 -15.91 -4.92 13.00
C LEU A 21 -15.42 -4.12 14.21
N GLU A 22 -16.23 -3.18 14.73
CA GLU A 22 -15.86 -2.39 15.91
C GLU A 22 -15.65 -3.25 17.15
N VAL A 23 -16.54 -4.20 17.42
CA VAL A 23 -16.42 -5.12 18.56
C VAL A 23 -15.18 -5.99 18.41
N THR A 24 -14.96 -6.55 17.22
CA THR A 24 -13.81 -7.41 16.91
C THR A 24 -12.48 -6.67 17.08
N LEU A 25 -12.41 -5.42 16.64
CA LEU A 25 -11.17 -4.64 16.69
C LEU A 25 -10.93 -3.99 18.06
N SER A 26 -11.99 -3.76 18.84
CA SER A 26 -11.89 -3.20 20.21
C SER A 26 -11.45 -4.24 21.23
N SER A 27 -11.73 -5.53 21.01
CA SER A 27 -11.23 -6.60 21.88
C SER A 27 -9.70 -6.76 21.80
N GLY A 28 -9.07 -6.19 20.76
CA GLY A 28 -7.61 -6.05 20.65
C GLY A 28 -6.84 -7.37 20.55
N SER A 29 -7.53 -8.50 20.40
CA SER A 29 -6.91 -9.81 20.35
C SER A 29 -6.31 -10.04 18.97
N THR A 30 -4.99 -9.82 18.84
CA THR A 30 -4.20 -10.19 17.66
C THR A 30 -3.81 -11.68 17.65
N THR A 31 -4.32 -12.45 18.62
CA THR A 31 -4.12 -13.90 18.67
C THR A 31 -4.88 -14.57 17.53
N ALA A 32 -4.42 -15.75 17.11
CA ALA A 32 -5.11 -16.53 16.08
C ALA A 32 -6.57 -16.85 16.47
N GLU A 33 -6.82 -17.08 17.76
CA GLU A 33 -8.17 -17.32 18.29
C GLU A 33 -9.06 -16.07 18.17
N GLY A 34 -8.54 -14.90 18.56
CA GLY A 34 -9.28 -13.63 18.44
C GLY A 34 -9.62 -13.27 17.00
N VAL A 35 -8.70 -13.52 16.07
CA VAL A 35 -8.96 -13.31 14.63
C VAL A 35 -10.01 -14.29 14.12
N ALA A 36 -9.98 -15.56 14.55
CA ALA A 36 -10.98 -16.55 14.17
C ALA A 36 -12.39 -16.21 14.71
N GLU A 37 -12.48 -15.74 15.96
CA GLU A 37 -13.72 -15.24 16.56
C GLU A 37 -14.25 -14.03 15.78
N GLY A 38 -13.37 -13.11 15.39
CA GLY A 38 -13.71 -11.98 14.54
C GLY A 38 -14.27 -12.38 13.18
N VAL A 39 -13.67 -13.37 12.53
CA VAL A 39 -14.17 -13.92 11.26
C VAL A 39 -15.57 -14.53 11.43
N ALA A 40 -15.82 -15.24 12.52
CA ALA A 40 -17.14 -15.79 12.83
C ALA A 40 -18.18 -14.68 13.06
N ALA A 41 -17.85 -13.67 13.87
CA ALA A 41 -18.73 -12.55 14.15
C ALA A 41 -19.11 -11.76 12.89
N VAL A 42 -18.15 -11.48 12.00
CA VAL A 42 -18.41 -10.79 10.73
C VAL A 42 -19.24 -11.65 9.78
N ARG A 43 -19.01 -12.97 9.75
CA ARG A 43 -19.80 -13.90 8.94
C ARG A 43 -21.26 -13.92 9.40
N ASP A 44 -21.49 -14.01 10.70
CA ASP A 44 -22.84 -14.00 11.29
C ASP A 44 -23.54 -12.66 11.03
N ALA A 45 -22.81 -11.54 11.15
CA ALA A 45 -23.31 -10.22 10.80
C ALA A 45 -23.60 -10.07 9.29
N LEU A 46 -22.90 -10.79 8.41
CA LEU A 46 -23.12 -10.74 6.97
C LEU A 46 -24.37 -11.52 6.55
N VAL A 47 -24.61 -12.68 7.19
CA VAL A 47 -25.80 -13.52 6.96
C VAL A 47 -27.04 -12.90 7.59
N GLY A 48 -26.98 -12.54 8.87
CA GLY A 48 -28.14 -12.00 9.59
C GLY A 48 -29.35 -12.93 9.57
N ASP A 49 -30.53 -12.33 9.37
CA ASP A 49 -31.82 -13.03 9.29
C ASP A 49 -32.21 -13.39 7.84
N GLU A 50 -31.29 -13.30 6.88
CA GLU A 50 -31.56 -13.60 5.48
C GLU A 50 -31.97 -15.07 5.29
N ALA A 51 -32.96 -15.31 4.41
CA ALA A 51 -33.40 -16.64 4.08
C ALA A 51 -32.25 -17.49 3.50
N THR A 52 -32.21 -18.76 3.88
CA THR A 52 -31.24 -19.71 3.32
C THR A 52 -31.59 -19.96 1.86
N ALA A 53 -30.61 -19.82 0.96
CA ALA A 53 -30.79 -20.08 -0.46
C ALA A 53 -31.35 -21.49 -0.71
N GLU A 54 -32.38 -21.59 -1.56
CA GLU A 54 -33.05 -22.86 -1.86
C GLU A 54 -32.37 -23.62 -3.01
N GLY A 55 -31.43 -22.98 -3.72
CA GLY A 55 -30.71 -23.58 -4.84
C GLY A 55 -29.32 -23.01 -5.10
N ALA A 56 -28.52 -23.72 -5.90
CA ALA A 56 -27.12 -23.38 -6.17
C ALA A 56 -26.93 -22.01 -6.87
N ALA A 57 -27.85 -21.62 -7.76
CA ALA A 57 -27.79 -20.34 -8.46
C ALA A 57 -28.06 -19.16 -7.50
N GLU A 58 -29.05 -19.30 -6.63
CA GLU A 58 -29.39 -18.32 -5.60
C GLU A 58 -28.28 -18.21 -4.56
N LEU A 59 -27.72 -19.33 -4.10
CA LEU A 59 -26.61 -19.34 -3.17
C LEU A 59 -25.39 -18.61 -3.76
N LYS A 60 -25.08 -18.83 -5.04
CA LYS A 60 -24.00 -18.13 -5.73
C LYS A 60 -24.24 -16.62 -5.82
N ALA A 61 -25.48 -16.21 -6.12
CA ALA A 61 -25.85 -14.81 -6.19
C ALA A 61 -25.75 -14.13 -4.80
N GLN A 62 -26.32 -14.75 -3.76
CA GLN A 62 -26.22 -14.27 -2.38
C GLN A 62 -24.76 -14.16 -1.92
N THR A 63 -23.93 -15.15 -2.23
CA THR A 63 -22.50 -15.13 -1.88
C THR A 63 -21.76 -13.97 -2.56
N ALA A 64 -22.03 -13.73 -3.84
CA ALA A 64 -21.42 -12.62 -4.57
C ALA A 64 -21.87 -11.23 -4.05
N GLU A 65 -23.16 -11.09 -3.72
CA GLU A 65 -23.71 -9.87 -3.12
C GLU A 65 -23.10 -9.60 -1.73
N ARG A 66 -23.01 -10.64 -0.90
CA ARG A 66 -22.39 -10.59 0.43
C ARG A 66 -20.92 -10.20 0.34
N ALA A 67 -20.16 -10.82 -0.56
CA ALA A 67 -18.75 -10.45 -0.79
C ALA A 67 -18.58 -8.99 -1.21
N SER A 68 -19.44 -8.51 -2.12
CA SER A 68 -19.43 -7.11 -2.59
C SER A 68 -19.79 -6.12 -1.47
N THR A 69 -20.79 -6.46 -0.66
CA THR A 69 -21.21 -5.67 0.50
C THR A 69 -20.10 -5.59 1.54
N LEU A 70 -19.46 -6.72 1.84
CA LEU A 70 -18.37 -6.78 2.80
C LEU A 70 -17.16 -5.99 2.33
N GLU A 71 -16.76 -6.08 1.06
CA GLU A 71 -15.67 -5.27 0.50
C GLU A 71 -15.96 -3.76 0.68
N LEU A 72 -17.18 -3.31 0.36
CA LEU A 72 -17.57 -1.92 0.54
C LEU A 72 -17.46 -1.48 2.00
N VAL A 73 -18.02 -2.27 2.93
CA VAL A 73 -17.99 -1.94 4.36
C VAL A 73 -16.56 -1.90 4.89
N LEU A 74 -15.70 -2.84 4.50
CA LEU A 74 -14.28 -2.85 4.88
C LEU A 74 -13.56 -1.59 4.41
N ARG A 75 -13.81 -1.14 3.17
CA ARG A 75 -13.19 0.09 2.62
C ARG A 75 -13.70 1.36 3.32
N THR A 76 -15.02 1.47 3.55
CA THR A 76 -15.59 2.60 4.30
C THR A 76 -15.10 2.63 5.74
N PHE A 77 -14.95 1.46 6.37
CA PHE A 77 -14.43 1.35 7.72
C PHE A 77 -12.95 1.76 7.79
N LEU A 78 -12.14 1.32 6.83
CA LEU A 78 -10.75 1.73 6.68
C LEU A 78 -10.64 3.26 6.54
N GLU A 79 -11.45 3.88 5.68
CA GLU A 79 -11.47 5.33 5.48
C GLU A 79 -11.79 6.08 6.78
N SER A 80 -12.77 5.60 7.55
CA SER A 80 -13.09 6.14 8.87
C SER A 80 -11.88 6.09 9.82
N ARG A 81 -11.20 4.93 9.92
CA ARG A 81 -10.00 4.77 10.76
C ARG A 81 -8.83 5.64 10.32
N LEU A 82 -8.64 5.83 9.01
CA LEU A 82 -7.65 6.76 8.46
C LEU A 82 -8.00 8.23 8.75
N GLY A 83 -9.28 8.56 8.87
CA GLY A 83 -9.73 9.84 9.42
C GLY A 83 -9.26 10.04 10.86
N GLU A 84 -9.31 8.99 11.69
CA GLU A 84 -8.89 9.04 13.09
C GLU A 84 -7.37 9.09 13.26
N SER A 85 -6.59 8.49 12.34
CA SER A 85 -5.13 8.48 12.41
C SER A 85 -4.51 9.87 12.21
N LYS A 86 -5.27 10.85 11.71
CA LYS A 86 -4.85 12.24 11.56
C LYS A 86 -4.79 13.00 12.89
N ARG A 87 -5.33 12.44 13.98
CA ARG A 87 -5.27 13.07 15.31
C ARG A 87 -3.82 13.06 15.83
N PRO A 88 -3.36 14.11 16.55
CA PRO A 88 -2.02 14.15 17.12
C PRO A 88 -1.76 12.93 18.03
N GLY A 89 -0.64 12.24 17.80
CA GLY A 89 -0.26 11.04 18.58
C GLY A 89 -0.93 9.74 18.16
N ALA A 90 -1.84 9.77 17.18
CA ALA A 90 -2.39 8.55 16.59
C ALA A 90 -1.40 7.93 15.57
N SER A 91 -1.44 6.62 15.48
CA SER A 91 -0.74 5.78 14.49
C SER A 91 -1.71 4.80 13.87
N LEU A 92 -1.38 4.26 12.69
CA LEU A 92 -2.18 3.22 12.01
C LEU A 92 -2.47 2.02 12.93
N ALA A 93 -1.51 1.64 13.77
CA ALA A 93 -1.71 0.58 14.75
C ALA A 93 -2.75 0.98 15.82
N SER A 94 -2.61 2.18 16.40
CA SER A 94 -3.50 2.63 17.48
C SER A 94 -4.97 2.85 17.06
N VAL A 95 -5.21 3.11 15.78
CA VAL A 95 -6.57 3.25 15.22
C VAL A 95 -7.11 1.93 14.64
N GLY A 96 -6.40 0.82 14.85
CA GLY A 96 -6.86 -0.51 14.45
C GLY A 96 -6.72 -0.85 12.96
N VAL A 97 -6.02 -0.04 12.15
CA VAL A 97 -5.81 -0.33 10.71
C VAL A 97 -5.03 -1.64 10.52
N THR A 98 -4.02 -1.89 11.34
CA THR A 98 -3.23 -3.13 11.26
C THR A 98 -4.06 -4.37 11.58
N ALA A 99 -4.91 -4.30 12.61
CA ALA A 99 -5.83 -5.37 12.97
C ALA A 99 -6.93 -5.57 11.93
N LEU A 100 -7.40 -4.49 11.29
CA LEU A 100 -8.35 -4.57 10.17
C LEU A 100 -7.75 -5.31 8.97
N LEU A 101 -6.47 -5.07 8.64
CA LEU A 101 -5.78 -5.80 7.58
C LEU A 101 -5.65 -7.29 7.89
N ASP A 102 -5.29 -7.63 9.13
CA ASP A 102 -5.19 -9.03 9.57
C ASP A 102 -6.57 -9.73 9.52
N LEU A 103 -7.64 -9.04 9.94
CA LEU A 103 -9.00 -9.55 9.85
C LEU A 103 -9.46 -9.70 8.40
N ALA A 104 -9.20 -8.71 7.53
CA ALA A 104 -9.55 -8.79 6.12
C ALA A 104 -8.84 -9.96 5.41
N LEU A 105 -7.55 -10.17 5.72
CA LEU A 105 -6.79 -11.31 5.25
C LEU A 105 -7.43 -12.64 5.70
N ALA A 106 -7.82 -12.73 6.97
CA ALA A 106 -8.47 -13.92 7.50
C ALA A 106 -9.87 -14.16 6.89
N LEU A 107 -10.65 -13.10 6.66
CA LEU A 107 -11.95 -13.16 5.97
C LEU A 107 -11.81 -13.67 4.54
N SER A 108 -10.79 -13.21 3.81
CA SER A 108 -10.47 -13.70 2.46
C SER A 108 -10.03 -15.17 2.49
N ALA A 109 -9.13 -15.55 3.41
CA ALA A 109 -8.68 -16.94 3.56
C ALA A 109 -9.80 -17.91 3.96
N ALA A 110 -10.78 -17.44 4.74
CA ALA A 110 -11.94 -18.21 5.15
C ALA A 110 -13.07 -18.26 4.11
N GLY A 111 -12.89 -17.61 2.95
CA GLY A 111 -13.90 -17.53 1.88
C GLY A 111 -15.13 -16.68 2.22
N VAL A 112 -15.04 -15.83 3.25
CA VAL A 112 -16.12 -14.90 3.64
C VAL A 112 -16.07 -13.64 2.78
N ALA A 113 -14.86 -13.13 2.52
CA ALA A 113 -14.59 -12.05 1.59
C ALA A 113 -13.99 -12.58 0.28
N ASP A 114 -14.08 -11.78 -0.78
CA ASP A 114 -13.32 -12.06 -2.01
C ASP A 114 -11.81 -12.04 -1.70
N HIS A 115 -11.03 -12.86 -2.42
CA HIS A 115 -9.57 -12.88 -2.26
C HIS A 115 -8.95 -11.50 -2.52
N ASN A 116 -9.54 -10.71 -3.41
CA ASN A 116 -9.08 -9.36 -3.75
C ASN A 116 -9.36 -8.32 -2.65
N ALA A 117 -10.25 -8.59 -1.69
CA ALA A 117 -10.69 -7.60 -0.72
C ALA A 117 -9.54 -7.04 0.12
N CYS A 118 -8.66 -7.89 0.66
CA CYS A 118 -7.50 -7.43 1.43
C CYS A 118 -6.51 -6.62 0.57
N PHE A 119 -6.38 -6.95 -0.73
CA PHE A 119 -5.52 -6.21 -1.65
C PHE A 119 -6.10 -4.83 -2.03
N CYS A 120 -7.43 -4.70 -2.14
CA CYS A 120 -8.08 -3.37 -2.26
C CYS A 120 -7.78 -2.49 -1.05
N LEU A 121 -7.82 -3.03 0.17
CA LEU A 121 -7.48 -2.26 1.37
C LEU A 121 -6.01 -1.84 1.41
N LEU A 122 -5.10 -2.73 0.99
CA LEU A 122 -3.68 -2.39 0.88
C LEU A 122 -3.44 -1.29 -0.17
N GLU A 123 -4.12 -1.38 -1.30
CA GLU A 123 -4.09 -0.34 -2.33
C GLU A 123 -4.54 1.02 -1.78
N ASP A 124 -5.74 1.08 -1.20
CA ASP A 124 -6.30 2.33 -0.63
C ASP A 124 -5.37 2.93 0.44
N LEU A 125 -4.75 2.07 1.25
CA LEU A 125 -3.75 2.48 2.22
C LEU A 125 -2.51 3.07 1.54
N PHE A 126 -1.89 2.33 0.64
CA PHE A 126 -0.65 2.80 0.04
C PHE A 126 -0.85 4.04 -0.81
N ASP A 127 -2.01 4.24 -1.43
CA ASP A 127 -2.34 5.46 -2.17
C ASP A 127 -2.46 6.70 -1.26
N THR A 128 -2.80 6.53 0.02
CA THR A 128 -2.99 7.64 0.97
C THR A 128 -1.78 7.93 1.86
N LEU A 129 -0.91 6.94 2.10
CA LEU A 129 0.23 7.07 3.01
C LEU A 129 1.41 7.81 2.39
N VAL A 130 2.15 8.57 3.20
CA VAL A 130 3.46 9.09 2.77
C VAL A 130 4.52 7.98 2.77
N ILE A 131 5.64 8.19 2.07
CA ILE A 131 6.67 7.15 1.87
C ILE A 131 7.19 6.55 3.18
N SER A 132 7.41 7.37 4.22
CA SER A 132 7.89 6.88 5.52
C SER A 132 6.89 5.97 6.21
N GLU A 133 5.59 6.27 6.12
CA GLU A 133 4.52 5.44 6.69
C GLU A 133 4.31 4.17 5.87
N ALA A 134 4.36 4.28 4.54
CA ALA A 134 4.29 3.13 3.64
C ALA A 134 5.42 2.13 3.91
N ASP A 135 6.65 2.61 4.15
CA ASP A 135 7.79 1.75 4.49
C ASP A 135 7.61 1.02 5.84
N GLN A 136 7.04 1.71 6.85
CA GLN A 136 6.72 1.07 8.12
C GLN A 136 5.61 0.03 7.97
N LEU A 137 4.54 0.36 7.24
CA LEU A 137 3.43 -0.56 6.99
C LEU A 137 3.88 -1.77 6.16
N TRP A 138 4.85 -1.59 5.24
CA TRP A 138 5.37 -2.69 4.42
C TRP A 138 5.94 -3.84 5.25
N LYS A 139 6.51 -3.55 6.43
CA LYS A 139 6.99 -4.59 7.36
C LYS A 139 5.87 -5.53 7.80
N LEU A 140 4.64 -5.01 7.96
CA LEU A 140 3.46 -5.83 8.25
C LEU A 140 3.11 -6.72 7.05
N VAL A 141 3.13 -6.17 5.83
CA VAL A 141 2.86 -6.93 4.60
C VAL A 141 3.86 -8.08 4.44
N GLU A 142 5.15 -7.82 4.66
CA GLU A 142 6.19 -8.85 4.66
C GLU A 142 5.94 -9.92 5.73
N ALA A 143 5.55 -9.53 6.94
CA ALA A 143 5.19 -10.45 8.02
C ALA A 143 3.93 -11.29 7.73
N ARG A 144 3.16 -10.95 6.70
CA ARG A 144 1.97 -11.69 6.24
C ARG A 144 2.14 -12.36 4.88
N ALA A 145 3.34 -12.32 4.29
CA ALA A 145 3.60 -12.84 2.95
C ALA A 145 3.14 -14.29 2.76
N ALA A 146 3.40 -15.16 3.75
CA ALA A 146 3.01 -16.56 3.71
C ALA A 146 1.48 -16.77 3.69
N ALA A 147 0.72 -15.87 4.30
CA ALA A 147 -0.74 -15.91 4.31
C ALA A 147 -1.35 -15.23 3.07
N LEU A 148 -0.64 -14.26 2.47
CA LEU A 148 -1.04 -13.61 1.22
C LEU A 148 -0.85 -14.53 0.00
N SER A 149 0.20 -15.34 -0.02
CA SER A 149 0.57 -16.17 -1.17
C SER A 149 -0.55 -17.14 -1.62
N PRO A 150 -1.24 -17.88 -0.72
CA PRO A 150 -2.36 -18.74 -1.12
C PRO A 150 -3.49 -18.01 -1.86
N LEU A 151 -3.79 -16.76 -1.47
CA LEU A 151 -4.82 -15.95 -2.13
C LEU A 151 -4.44 -15.58 -3.57
N LEU A 152 -3.16 -15.66 -3.91
CA LEU A 152 -2.57 -15.35 -5.21
C LEU A 152 -2.30 -16.60 -6.08
N SER A 153 -2.41 -17.80 -5.50
CA SER A 153 -2.10 -19.07 -6.18
C SER A 153 -3.33 -19.86 -6.65
N ASP A 154 -4.50 -19.66 -6.06
CA ASP A 154 -5.68 -20.44 -6.41
C ASP A 154 -6.20 -20.14 -7.83
N THR A 155 -6.88 -21.14 -8.43
CA THR A 155 -7.42 -21.20 -9.80
C THR A 155 -7.52 -19.85 -10.57
N PRO A 156 -7.11 -19.80 -11.86
CA PRO A 156 -6.95 -18.57 -12.64
C PRO A 156 -8.09 -17.55 -12.51
N GLU A 157 -9.33 -18.02 -12.45
CA GLU A 157 -10.52 -17.15 -12.41
C GLU A 157 -10.68 -16.39 -11.08
N LYS A 158 -10.30 -16.97 -9.93
CA LYS A 158 -10.51 -16.36 -8.60
C LYS A 158 -9.36 -15.45 -8.15
N SER A 159 -8.14 -15.73 -8.61
CA SER A 159 -6.93 -15.06 -8.12
C SER A 159 -6.38 -13.97 -9.04
N THR A 160 -6.86 -13.89 -10.29
CA THR A 160 -6.34 -12.91 -11.25
C THR A 160 -6.53 -11.47 -10.78
N ARG A 161 -7.69 -11.13 -10.21
CA ARG A 161 -7.94 -9.77 -9.72
C ARG A 161 -6.99 -9.39 -8.58
N ALA A 162 -6.87 -10.26 -7.57
CA ALA A 162 -5.96 -10.08 -6.44
C ALA A 162 -4.51 -9.84 -6.88
N LYS A 163 -4.02 -10.66 -7.82
CA LYS A 163 -2.69 -10.48 -8.41
C LYS A 163 -2.52 -9.14 -9.10
N LEU A 164 -3.47 -8.75 -9.96
CA LEU A 164 -3.40 -7.48 -10.69
C LEU A 164 -3.42 -6.28 -9.74
N THR A 165 -4.26 -6.32 -8.71
CA THR A 165 -4.32 -5.28 -7.67
C THR A 165 -2.97 -5.14 -6.97
N LEU A 166 -2.41 -6.24 -6.45
CA LEU A 166 -1.10 -6.21 -5.77
C LEU A 166 0.00 -5.68 -6.68
N ILE A 167 0.10 -6.19 -7.92
CA ILE A 167 1.12 -5.77 -8.89
C ILE A 167 0.98 -4.27 -9.17
N ARG A 168 -0.24 -3.77 -9.35
CA ARG A 168 -0.48 -2.34 -9.60
C ARG A 168 -0.09 -1.49 -8.40
N THR A 169 -0.47 -1.88 -7.19
CA THR A 169 -0.10 -1.20 -5.93
C THR A 169 1.42 -1.14 -5.77
N CYS A 170 2.12 -2.27 -5.96
CA CYS A 170 3.58 -2.31 -5.89
C CYS A 170 4.24 -1.42 -6.96
N ASN A 171 3.72 -1.43 -8.19
CA ASN A 171 4.25 -0.60 -9.26
C ASN A 171 4.03 0.90 -9.00
N GLU A 172 2.91 1.28 -8.39
CA GLU A 172 2.65 2.67 -7.99
C GLU A 172 3.60 3.10 -6.87
N LEU A 173 3.79 2.26 -5.85
CA LEU A 173 4.81 2.50 -4.82
C LEU A 173 6.19 2.69 -5.44
N LEU A 174 6.64 1.77 -6.30
CA LEU A 174 7.95 1.86 -6.96
C LEU A 174 8.10 3.14 -7.80
N ARG A 175 7.04 3.67 -8.42
CA ARG A 175 7.06 4.96 -9.14
C ARG A 175 7.27 6.15 -8.21
N ARG A 176 6.72 6.08 -6.99
CA ARG A 176 6.83 7.16 -5.99
C ARG A 176 8.17 7.15 -5.24
N LEU A 177 8.92 6.05 -5.29
CA LEU A 177 10.19 5.89 -4.60
C LEU A 177 11.37 6.50 -5.39
N SER A 178 12.24 7.20 -4.68
CA SER A 178 13.51 7.66 -5.23
C SER A 178 14.44 6.48 -5.49
N LYS A 179 14.95 6.38 -6.73
CA LYS A 179 15.87 5.32 -7.16
C LYS A 179 17.23 5.34 -6.44
N SER A 180 17.63 6.47 -5.87
CA SER A 180 18.90 6.61 -5.15
C SER A 180 18.74 6.58 -3.63
N LYS A 181 17.62 7.09 -3.09
CA LYS A 181 17.42 7.20 -1.63
C LYS A 181 16.66 6.03 -1.00
N ASN A 182 15.72 5.42 -1.74
CA ASN A 182 14.80 4.43 -1.19
C ASN A 182 15.10 2.99 -1.67
N THR A 183 16.37 2.70 -1.99
CA THR A 183 16.80 1.44 -2.60
C THR A 183 16.44 0.21 -1.78
N ASN A 184 16.54 0.30 -0.45
CA ASN A 184 16.14 -0.79 0.46
C ASN A 184 14.64 -1.10 0.35
N PHE A 185 13.79 -0.07 0.34
CA PHE A 185 12.34 -0.24 0.24
C PHE A 185 11.95 -0.80 -1.13
N CYS A 186 12.54 -0.30 -2.22
CA CYS A 186 12.35 -0.89 -3.56
C CYS A 186 12.71 -2.39 -3.59
N GLY A 187 13.84 -2.76 -3.00
CA GLY A 187 14.28 -4.15 -2.94
C GLY A 187 13.30 -5.05 -2.17
N ARG A 188 12.79 -4.58 -1.03
CA ARG A 188 11.78 -5.28 -0.23
C ARG A 188 10.46 -5.46 -0.99
N ILE A 189 10.03 -4.48 -1.77
CA ILE A 189 8.84 -4.61 -2.63
C ILE A 189 9.03 -5.71 -3.68
N LEU A 190 10.16 -5.70 -4.39
CA LEU A 190 10.47 -6.69 -5.42
C LEU A 190 10.65 -8.11 -4.85
N MET A 191 11.24 -8.21 -3.66
CA MET A 191 11.41 -9.48 -2.95
C MET A 191 10.05 -10.07 -2.54
N LEU A 192 9.12 -9.25 -2.04
CA LEU A 192 7.77 -9.71 -1.74
C LEU A 192 7.06 -10.22 -3.00
N LEU A 193 7.08 -9.45 -4.09
CA LEU A 193 6.45 -9.85 -5.36
C LEU A 193 6.99 -11.20 -5.87
N SER A 194 8.30 -11.41 -5.75
CA SER A 194 8.96 -12.65 -6.16
C SER A 194 8.61 -13.84 -5.25
N TYR A 195 8.31 -13.58 -3.98
CA TYR A 195 7.92 -14.61 -3.02
C TYR A 195 6.45 -15.04 -3.17
N VAL A 196 5.53 -14.08 -3.36
CA VAL A 196 4.09 -14.37 -3.31
C VAL A 196 3.48 -14.76 -4.65
N LEU A 197 4.09 -14.36 -5.78
CA LEU A 197 3.58 -14.68 -7.11
C LEU A 197 4.09 -16.04 -7.60
N PRO A 198 3.25 -16.87 -8.24
CA PRO A 198 3.69 -18.14 -8.82
C PRO A 198 4.81 -17.96 -9.86
N LEU A 199 5.75 -18.90 -9.95
CA LEU A 199 6.87 -18.85 -10.92
C LEU A 199 6.40 -18.78 -12.39
N SER A 200 5.20 -19.26 -12.69
CA SER A 200 4.61 -19.20 -14.02
C SER A 200 3.97 -17.84 -14.35
N ASP A 201 4.00 -16.88 -13.42
CA ASP A 201 3.42 -15.56 -13.59
C ASP A 201 4.23 -14.73 -14.60
N ARG A 202 3.55 -14.24 -15.63
CA ARG A 202 4.19 -13.48 -16.71
C ARG A 202 4.55 -12.05 -16.31
N SER A 203 4.09 -11.55 -15.17
CA SER A 203 4.44 -10.21 -14.68
C SER A 203 5.91 -10.08 -14.27
N GLY A 204 6.57 -11.18 -13.93
CA GLY A 204 7.99 -11.23 -13.57
C GLY A 204 8.95 -11.21 -14.77
N VAL A 205 8.45 -11.31 -16.01
CA VAL A 205 9.29 -11.32 -17.21
C VAL A 205 9.22 -9.99 -17.95
N ASN A 206 10.37 -9.40 -18.26
CA ASN A 206 10.46 -8.23 -19.14
C ASN A 206 10.31 -8.67 -20.61
N ILE A 207 9.07 -9.00 -21.03
CA ILE A 207 8.75 -9.53 -22.38
C ILE A 207 9.24 -8.58 -23.49
N LYS A 208 9.27 -7.27 -23.22
CA LYS A 208 9.72 -6.26 -24.18
C LYS A 208 11.24 -6.20 -24.31
N GLY A 209 12.01 -6.74 -23.37
CA GLY A 209 13.48 -6.74 -23.39
C GLY A 209 14.13 -5.36 -23.26
N ILE A 210 13.35 -4.30 -23.01
CA ILE A 210 13.86 -2.94 -22.89
C ILE A 210 14.43 -2.79 -21.48
N SER A 211 15.74 -2.63 -21.39
CA SER A 211 16.43 -2.30 -20.14
C SER A 211 16.57 -0.78 -20.04
N ALA A 212 16.24 -0.21 -18.88
CA ALA A 212 16.46 1.22 -18.67
C ALA A 212 17.96 1.51 -18.69
N THR A 213 18.40 2.44 -19.55
CA THR A 213 19.75 2.97 -19.54
C THR A 213 19.94 3.79 -18.26
N SER A 214 20.89 3.41 -17.40
CA SER A 214 21.29 4.18 -16.24
C SER A 214 22.05 5.43 -16.71
N GLN A 215 21.34 6.53 -16.93
CA GLN A 215 21.99 7.85 -16.95
C GLN A 215 22.35 8.18 -15.50
N LEU A 216 23.65 8.06 -15.20
CA LEU A 216 24.22 8.65 -14.00
C LEU A 216 24.28 10.15 -14.28
N ASP A 217 23.44 10.93 -13.60
CA ASP A 217 23.62 12.38 -13.54
C ASP A 217 24.86 12.61 -12.67
N VAL A 218 26.03 12.62 -13.30
CA VAL A 218 27.26 13.10 -12.68
C VAL A 218 27.11 14.60 -12.61
N ASP A 219 26.81 15.13 -11.43
CA ASP A 219 26.85 16.56 -11.17
C ASP A 219 28.33 16.97 -11.30
N GLU A 220 28.70 17.51 -12.45
CA GLU A 220 29.99 18.17 -12.64
C GLU A 220 29.96 19.44 -11.78
N THR A 221 30.28 19.31 -10.50
CA THR A 221 30.69 20.46 -9.71
C THR A 221 31.97 20.97 -10.36
N GLU A 222 31.86 22.02 -11.17
CA GLU A 222 32.99 22.82 -11.62
C GLU A 222 33.72 23.30 -10.36
N ASP A 223 34.73 22.54 -9.95
CA ASP A 223 35.65 22.91 -8.89
C ASP A 223 36.44 24.10 -9.43
N GLY A 224 36.04 25.29 -9.00
CA GLY A 224 36.70 26.54 -9.32
C GLY A 224 38.12 26.52 -8.77
N VAL A 225 39.07 26.07 -9.59
CA VAL A 225 40.50 26.30 -9.36
C VAL A 225 40.74 27.81 -9.55
N GLN A 226 40.61 28.56 -8.45
CA GLN A 226 41.20 29.89 -8.35
C GLN A 226 42.70 29.68 -8.10
N ASP A 227 43.50 29.90 -9.13
CA ASP A 227 44.95 30.05 -8.99
C ASP A 227 45.24 31.22 -8.04
N MET A 228 45.69 30.91 -6.82
CA MET A 228 46.30 31.89 -5.93
C MET A 228 47.75 32.11 -6.37
N GLU A 229 48.00 33.19 -7.11
CA GLU A 229 49.33 33.81 -7.14
C GLU A 229 49.47 34.75 -5.93
N GLN A 230 50.17 34.30 -4.90
CA GLN A 230 50.88 35.16 -3.95
C GLN A 230 52.38 35.02 -4.22
N ASP A 231 53.06 36.12 -4.56
CA ASP A 231 54.09 36.61 -3.64
C ASP A 231 54.41 38.10 -3.84
N SER A 232 54.52 38.74 -2.69
CA SER A 232 54.86 40.10 -2.37
C SER A 232 56.37 40.38 -2.48
N GLY A 233 56.73 41.62 -2.82
CA GLY A 233 58.12 42.09 -2.72
C GLY A 233 58.22 43.60 -2.88
N ALA A 234 58.13 44.33 -1.76
CA ALA A 234 58.19 45.78 -1.67
C ALA A 234 59.62 46.35 -1.69
N ASN A 235 59.83 47.44 -2.45
CA ASN A 235 60.65 48.65 -2.17
C ASN A 235 60.87 49.37 -3.52
N GLY A 236 60.80 50.67 -3.69
CA GLY A 236 60.85 51.80 -2.77
C GLY A 236 61.70 52.90 -3.42
N ALA A 237 61.04 54.01 -3.78
CA ALA A 237 61.57 55.37 -4.02
C ALA A 237 62.46 55.69 -5.25
N GLY A 238 62.06 56.75 -5.97
CA GLY A 238 62.99 57.81 -6.39
C GLY A 238 62.93 58.27 -7.85
N GLY A 239 62.68 59.57 -8.05
CA GLY A 239 63.40 60.35 -9.07
C GLY A 239 62.60 60.83 -10.28
N ALA A 240 62.67 62.13 -10.52
CA ALA A 240 62.04 62.89 -11.59
C ALA A 240 62.94 63.04 -12.85
N GLU A 241 62.33 63.64 -13.89
CA GLU A 241 62.91 64.54 -14.91
C GLU A 241 63.56 64.01 -16.22
N ALA A 242 62.98 64.54 -17.31
CA ALA A 242 63.57 65.20 -18.49
C ALA A 242 64.24 64.43 -19.66
N ALA A 243 63.61 64.58 -20.84
CA ALA A 243 64.12 65.06 -22.15
C ALA A 243 65.31 64.39 -22.87
N ASN A 244 65.07 63.96 -24.12
CA ASN A 244 65.66 64.48 -25.38
C ASN A 244 64.95 63.76 -26.56
N GLY A 245 64.61 64.34 -27.72
CA GLY A 245 65.45 65.13 -28.62
C GLY A 245 65.92 64.21 -29.75
N GLY A 246 65.42 64.45 -30.98
CA GLY A 246 65.56 63.52 -32.11
C GLY A 246 66.88 63.56 -32.87
N GLU A 247 66.92 62.72 -33.90
CA GLU A 247 67.57 62.88 -35.21
C GLU A 247 66.76 62.10 -36.24
#